data_AF-A0A8B6EYA7-F1
#
_entry.id   AF-A0A8B6EYA7-F1
#
_cell.length_a   1.000
_cell.length_b   1.000
_cell.length_c   1.000
_cell.angle_alpha   90.00
_cell.angle_beta   90.00
_cell.angle_gamma   90.00
#
_symmetry.space_group_name_H-M   'P 1'
#
loop_
_entity.id
_entity.type
_entity.pdbx_description
1 polymer ?
#
loop_
_entity_poly.entity_id
_entity_poly.type
_entity_poly.pdbx_seq_one_letter_code
_entity_poly.pdbx_strand_id
1 'polypeptide(L)'
;MLQCRVFPVLVFTAMFLFSLIGVSFGKEKYGKCIKYAIGESKPALNGDRYCLTSGKYVYCREVECPATQCVKPLVPSHGACLYCPGTCSYGGAIYQIKDRVLNLDGANGCTCRAKNVLRCTKVGQMSAKNMCFKKHRLE
;
A
#
# COMPACT_ATOMS: atom_id res chain seq x y z
N MET A 1 6.93 -3.70 61.01
CA MET A 1 6.85 -4.53 59.79
C MET A 1 5.40 -4.49 59.31
N LEU A 2 5.08 -3.62 58.34
CA LEU A 2 3.72 -3.46 57.83
C LEU A 2 3.57 -4.36 56.59
N GLN A 3 2.89 -5.49 56.73
CA GLN A 3 2.65 -6.39 55.59
C GLN A 3 1.51 -5.82 54.73
N CYS A 4 1.86 -5.31 53.55
CA CYS A 4 0.92 -4.96 52.47
C CYS A 4 0.17 -6.23 52.01
N ARG A 5 -1.07 -6.40 52.49
CA ARG A 5 -2.02 -7.36 51.91
C ARG A 5 -2.66 -6.74 50.67
N VAL A 6 -2.01 -6.89 49.53
CA VAL A 6 -2.62 -6.59 48.23
C VAL A 6 -3.66 -7.69 47.97
N PHE A 7 -4.94 -7.32 48.04
CA PHE A 7 -6.07 -8.25 47.90
C PHE A 7 -6.04 -8.92 46.50
N PRO A 8 -6.02 -10.26 46.40
CA PRO A 8 -5.94 -10.97 45.11
C PRO A 8 -7.12 -10.65 44.18
N VAL A 9 -8.28 -10.28 44.75
CA VAL A 9 -9.49 -9.92 44.00
C VAL A 9 -9.28 -8.70 43.07
N LEU A 10 -8.47 -7.73 43.49
CA LEU A 10 -8.16 -6.54 42.67
C LEU A 10 -7.27 -6.86 41.46
N VAL A 11 -6.43 -7.89 41.57
CA VAL A 11 -5.55 -8.34 40.48
C VAL A 11 -6.37 -9.09 39.43
N PHE A 12 -7.31 -9.94 39.85
CA PHE A 12 -8.17 -10.69 38.92
C PHE A 12 -9.18 -9.81 38.17
N THR A 13 -9.75 -8.79 38.81
CA THR A 13 -10.65 -7.84 38.13
C THR A 13 -9.90 -6.98 37.12
N ALA A 14 -8.66 -6.55 37.43
CA ALA A 14 -7.81 -5.82 36.48
C ALA A 14 -7.46 -6.66 35.24
N MET A 15 -7.16 -7.96 35.39
CA MET A 15 -6.88 -8.84 34.24
C MET A 15 -8.10 -9.06 33.32
N PHE A 16 -9.30 -9.12 33.88
CA PHE A 16 -10.54 -9.21 33.08
C PHE A 16 -10.83 -7.92 32.30
N LEU A 17 -10.56 -6.75 32.89
CA LEU A 17 -10.71 -5.45 32.21
C LEU A 17 -9.73 -5.28 31.03
N PHE A 18 -8.48 -5.73 31.16
CA PHE A 18 -7.52 -5.71 30.04
C PHE A 18 -7.89 -6.67 28.90
N SER A 19 -8.58 -7.77 29.20
CA SER A 19 -9.01 -8.76 28.21
C SER A 19 -10.14 -8.25 27.30
N LEU A 20 -10.92 -7.25 27.76
CA LEU A 20 -12.03 -6.67 27.01
C LEU A 20 -11.62 -5.52 26.07
N ILE A 21 -10.38 -5.03 26.13
CA ILE A 21 -9.89 -3.89 25.33
C ILE A 21 -9.08 -4.37 24.10
N GLY A 22 -9.03 -5.68 23.85
CA GLY A 22 -8.28 -6.28 22.74
C GLY A 22 -8.92 -6.12 21.35
N VAL A 23 -9.40 -4.95 20.96
CA VAL A 23 -9.73 -4.67 19.55
C VAL A 23 -8.44 -4.17 18.89
N SER A 24 -7.62 -5.10 18.43
CA SER A 24 -6.46 -4.76 17.62
C SER A 24 -6.93 -4.23 16.26
N PHE A 25 -7.17 -2.92 16.15
CA PHE A 25 -7.25 -2.18 14.89
C PHE A 25 -5.85 -2.20 14.26
N GLY A 26 -5.53 -3.34 13.66
CA GLY A 26 -4.18 -3.75 13.37
C GLY A 26 -3.97 -3.87 11.88
N LYS A 27 -3.21 -2.94 11.31
CA LYS A 27 -2.54 -3.12 10.02
C LYS A 27 -1.95 -4.54 9.96
N GLU A 28 -2.43 -5.38 9.06
CA GLU A 28 -1.96 -6.75 8.91
C GLU A 28 -1.09 -6.85 7.66
N LYS A 29 0.09 -7.48 7.75
CA LYS A 29 0.93 -7.69 6.56
C LYS A 29 0.31 -8.78 5.69
N TYR A 30 0.16 -8.51 4.40
CA TYR A 30 -0.37 -9.46 3.42
C TYR A 30 0.55 -9.51 2.19
N GLY A 31 1.54 -10.41 2.23
CA GLY A 31 2.59 -10.45 1.22
C GLY A 31 3.38 -9.14 1.17
N LYS A 32 3.37 -8.46 0.01
CA LYS A 32 3.96 -7.14 -0.20
C LYS A 32 3.01 -5.97 0.09
N CYS A 33 1.80 -6.27 0.55
CA CYS A 33 0.78 -5.27 0.87
C CYS A 33 0.54 -5.18 2.38
N ILE A 34 -0.15 -4.12 2.75
CA ILE A 34 -0.80 -3.97 4.05
C ILE A 34 -2.30 -4.18 3.85
N LYS A 35 -2.91 -4.96 4.72
CA LYS A 35 -4.34 -5.25 4.75
C LYS A 35 -4.98 -4.45 5.89
N TYR A 36 -6.05 -3.75 5.55
CA TYR A 36 -6.86 -2.91 6.43
C TYR A 36 -8.30 -3.41 6.41
N ALA A 37 -9.03 -3.28 7.51
CA ALA A 37 -10.48 -3.41 7.47
C ALA A 37 -11.10 -2.19 6.76
N ILE A 38 -12.24 -2.38 6.10
CA ILE A 38 -12.97 -1.24 5.51
C ILE A 38 -13.39 -0.28 6.62
N GLY A 39 -13.16 1.01 6.42
CA GLY A 39 -13.47 2.07 7.37
C GLY A 39 -12.31 2.46 8.30
N GLU A 40 -11.21 1.70 8.32
CA GLU A 40 -10.02 2.07 9.10
C GLU A 40 -9.27 3.25 8.47
N SER A 41 -8.77 4.15 9.32
CA SER A 41 -7.91 5.26 8.91
C SER A 41 -6.56 4.71 8.44
N LYS A 42 -6.17 5.05 7.21
CA LYS A 42 -4.85 4.71 6.68
C LYS A 42 -3.85 5.78 7.10
N PRO A 43 -2.64 5.41 7.57
CA PRO A 43 -1.64 6.38 7.97
C PRO A 43 -1.23 7.28 6.79
N ALA A 44 -0.82 8.51 7.08
CA ALA A 44 -0.18 9.37 6.10
C ALA A 44 1.09 8.69 5.58
N LEU A 45 1.32 8.78 4.27
CA LEU A 45 2.44 8.16 3.59
C LEU A 45 3.18 9.23 2.79
N ASN A 46 4.51 9.28 2.91
CA ASN A 46 5.37 10.08 2.04
C ASN A 46 5.71 9.28 0.77
N GLY A 47 4.68 8.96 -0.01
CA GLY A 47 4.78 7.94 -1.03
C GLY A 47 3.47 7.74 -1.79
N ASP A 48 3.47 6.77 -2.69
CA ASP A 48 2.28 6.36 -3.42
C ASP A 48 1.64 5.12 -2.79
N ARG A 49 0.32 5.07 -2.85
CA ARG A 49 -0.48 3.99 -2.26
C ARG A 49 -1.50 3.52 -3.26
N TYR A 50 -1.40 2.26 -3.62
CA TYR A 50 -2.35 1.62 -4.51
C TYR A 50 -3.14 0.55 -3.76
N CYS A 51 -4.47 0.70 -3.68
CA CYS A 51 -5.33 -0.16 -2.88
C CYS A 51 -6.36 -0.93 -3.71
N LEU A 52 -6.64 -2.16 -3.31
CA LEU A 52 -7.72 -3.00 -3.83
C LEU A 52 -8.65 -3.44 -2.70
N THR A 53 -9.95 -3.30 -2.91
CA THR A 53 -10.96 -3.81 -1.98
C THR A 53 -11.34 -5.23 -2.36
N SER A 54 -11.36 -6.14 -1.38
CA SER A 54 -11.85 -7.50 -1.57
C SER A 54 -12.52 -8.00 -0.29
N GLY A 55 -13.82 -8.27 -0.37
CA GLY A 55 -14.66 -8.56 0.79
C GLY A 55 -14.69 -7.39 1.78
N LYS A 56 -14.47 -7.66 3.06
CA LYS A 56 -14.44 -6.67 4.15
C LYS A 56 -13.09 -5.97 4.36
N TYR A 57 -12.15 -6.15 3.43
CA TYR A 57 -10.78 -5.66 3.58
C TYR A 57 -10.31 -4.84 2.37
N VAL A 58 -9.38 -3.94 2.64
CA VAL A 58 -8.63 -3.16 1.66
C VAL A 58 -7.17 -3.57 1.73
N TYR A 59 -6.59 -3.95 0.60
CA TYR A 59 -5.21 -4.37 0.48
C TYR A 59 -4.45 -3.27 -0.25
N CYS A 60 -3.47 -2.66 0.40
CA CYS A 60 -2.73 -1.54 -0.17
C CYS A 60 -1.26 -1.92 -0.37
N ARG A 61 -0.76 -1.69 -1.57
CA ARG A 61 0.67 -1.65 -1.84
C ARG A 61 1.14 -0.21 -1.65
N GLU A 62 2.05 -0.04 -0.71
CA GLU A 62 2.61 1.26 -0.33
C GLU A 62 4.07 1.29 -0.77
N VAL A 63 4.48 2.40 -1.37
CA VAL A 63 5.82 2.59 -1.91
C VAL A 63 6.26 4.02 -1.65
N GLU A 64 7.53 4.20 -1.29
CA GLU A 64 8.14 5.52 -1.17
C GLU A 64 8.45 6.06 -2.56
N CYS A 65 8.26 7.37 -2.74
CA CYS A 65 8.54 7.99 -4.03
C CYS A 65 10.05 8.12 -4.26
N PRO A 66 10.55 7.76 -5.45
CA PRO A 66 11.94 8.01 -5.80
C PRO A 66 12.21 9.51 -5.91
N ALA A 67 13.43 9.92 -5.58
CA ALA A 67 13.87 11.30 -5.80
C ALA A 67 13.95 11.59 -7.31
N THR A 68 13.41 12.73 -7.72
CA THR A 68 13.52 13.20 -9.11
C THR A 68 14.79 14.03 -9.30
N GLN A 69 15.43 13.91 -10.46
CA GLN A 69 16.69 14.61 -10.78
C GLN A 69 16.50 15.84 -11.70
N CYS A 70 15.26 16.14 -12.09
CA CYS A 70 14.95 17.25 -12.99
C CYS A 70 14.65 18.54 -12.23
N VAL A 71 14.95 19.67 -12.87
CA VAL A 71 14.72 21.02 -12.33
C VAL A 71 13.24 21.30 -12.07
N LYS A 72 12.36 20.79 -12.94
CA LYS A 72 10.91 20.98 -12.84
C LYS A 72 10.18 19.64 -12.93
N PRO A 73 9.95 18.97 -11.79
CA PRO A 73 9.14 17.76 -11.75
C PRO A 73 7.69 18.02 -12.16
N LEU A 74 7.05 16.99 -12.70
CA LEU A 74 5.65 16.98 -13.12
C LEU A 74 4.81 16.20 -12.11
N VAL A 75 3.56 16.65 -11.94
CA VAL A 75 2.56 16.01 -11.09
C VAL A 75 1.81 14.95 -11.90
N PRO A 76 1.68 13.70 -11.39
CA PRO A 76 0.96 12.66 -12.11
C PRO A 76 -0.55 12.87 -12.07
N SER A 77 -1.25 12.37 -13.09
CA SER A 77 -2.72 12.32 -13.08
C SER A 77 -3.27 11.28 -12.10
N HIS A 78 -2.46 10.27 -11.76
CA HIS A 78 -2.79 9.19 -10.84
C HIS A 78 -1.59 8.89 -9.92
N GLY A 79 -1.87 8.70 -8.64
CA GLY A 79 -0.83 8.46 -7.63
C GLY A 79 -0.18 9.74 -7.11
N ALA A 80 0.83 9.60 -6.26
CA ALA A 80 1.46 10.72 -5.56
C ALA A 80 2.90 11.05 -6.01
N CYS A 81 3.58 10.16 -6.74
CA CYS A 81 5.00 10.36 -7.02
C CYS A 81 5.26 11.28 -8.21
N LEU A 82 6.01 12.35 -7.97
CA LEU A 82 6.51 13.26 -9.00
C LEU A 82 7.46 12.54 -9.97
N TYR A 83 7.55 13.05 -11.19
CA TYR A 83 8.41 12.47 -12.25
C TYR A 83 8.92 13.54 -13.20
N CYS A 84 9.86 13.17 -14.07
CA CYS A 84 10.50 14.12 -14.98
C CYS A 84 9.85 14.17 -16.37
N PRO A 85 9.98 15.29 -17.10
CA PRO A 85 9.67 15.31 -18.52
C PRO A 85 10.38 14.16 -19.26
N GLY A 86 9.66 13.45 -20.14
CA GLY A 86 10.20 12.23 -20.77
C GLY A 86 10.11 10.94 -19.95
N THR A 87 9.47 10.93 -18.77
CA THR A 87 9.24 9.69 -17.99
C THR A 87 7.77 9.53 -17.61
N CYS A 88 7.35 8.36 -17.13
CA CYS A 88 6.02 8.16 -16.53
C CYS A 88 6.17 7.81 -15.05
N SER A 89 5.29 8.36 -14.21
CA SER A 89 5.10 7.87 -12.84
C SER A 89 3.96 6.87 -12.83
N TYR A 90 4.19 5.68 -12.29
CA TYR A 90 3.13 4.69 -12.10
C TYR A 90 3.44 3.74 -10.95
N GLY A 91 2.49 3.55 -10.03
CA GLY A 91 2.65 2.64 -8.90
C GLY A 91 3.87 2.97 -8.03
N GLY A 92 4.12 4.26 -7.84
CA GLY A 92 5.29 4.85 -7.19
C GLY A 92 6.67 4.52 -7.77
N ALA A 93 6.74 4.15 -9.04
CA ALA A 93 8.00 4.01 -9.77
C ALA A 93 8.04 4.96 -10.98
N ILE A 94 9.25 5.32 -11.40
CA ILE A 94 9.50 6.13 -12.60
C ILE A 94 9.99 5.23 -13.73
N TYR A 95 9.37 5.39 -14.90
CA TYR A 95 9.64 4.61 -16.10
C TYR A 95 10.01 5.50 -17.29
N GLN A 96 10.95 5.06 -18.12
CA GLN A 96 11.36 5.75 -19.33
C GLN A 96 10.35 5.55 -20.45
N ILE A 97 10.36 6.44 -21.46
CA ILE A 97 9.54 6.22 -22.66
C ILE A 97 9.93 4.89 -23.31
N LYS A 98 8.92 4.12 -23.71
CA LYS A 98 8.96 2.74 -24.25
C LYS A 98 9.11 1.65 -23.20
N ASP A 99 9.36 1.96 -21.94
CA ASP A 99 9.38 0.95 -20.89
C ASP A 99 8.04 0.21 -20.83
N ARG A 100 8.13 -1.11 -20.75
CA ARG A 100 6.99 -2.01 -20.56
C ARG A 100 7.04 -2.55 -19.14
N VAL A 101 5.92 -2.40 -18.44
CA VAL A 101 5.82 -2.78 -17.04
C VAL A 101 4.57 -3.61 -16.86
N LEU A 102 4.62 -4.59 -15.97
CA LEU A 102 3.40 -5.23 -15.52
C LEU A 102 2.68 -4.21 -14.63
N ASN A 103 1.41 -3.98 -14.92
CA ASN A 103 0.52 -3.21 -14.07
C ASN A 103 0.50 -3.86 -12.68
N LEU A 104 0.21 -3.07 -11.65
CA LEU A 104 0.09 -3.56 -10.27
C LEU A 104 -0.95 -4.68 -10.12
N ASP A 105 -1.88 -4.82 -11.08
CA ASP A 105 -2.81 -5.96 -11.18
C ASP A 105 -2.15 -7.33 -11.47
N GLY A 106 -0.88 -7.36 -11.91
CA GLY A 106 -0.16 -8.56 -12.26
C GLY A 106 -0.66 -9.28 -13.53
N ALA A 107 -1.51 -8.64 -14.32
CA ALA A 107 -2.21 -9.22 -15.47
C ALA A 107 -2.14 -8.32 -16.73
N ASN A 108 -2.20 -7.00 -16.56
CA ASN A 108 -2.16 -6.05 -17.66
C ASN A 108 -0.73 -5.54 -17.87
N GLY A 109 -0.31 -5.43 -19.11
CA GLY A 109 0.95 -4.76 -19.47
C GLY A 109 0.68 -3.27 -19.68
N CYS A 110 1.47 -2.41 -19.05
CA CYS A 110 1.50 -0.98 -19.30
C CYS A 110 2.75 -0.60 -20.09
N THR A 111 2.63 0.43 -20.93
CA THR A 111 3.76 1.03 -21.64
C THR A 111 3.77 2.52 -21.39
N CYS A 112 4.92 3.05 -20.97
CA CYS A 112 5.13 4.50 -20.92
C CYS A 112 5.35 5.02 -22.35
N ARG A 113 4.44 5.87 -22.84
CA ARG A 113 4.49 6.45 -24.18
C ARG A 113 4.92 7.91 -24.11
N ALA A 114 5.25 8.46 -25.28
CA ALA A 114 5.57 9.87 -25.44
C ALA A 114 4.51 10.79 -24.80
N LYS A 115 4.93 12.00 -24.43
CA LYS A 115 4.12 12.94 -23.62
C LYS A 115 3.73 12.38 -22.25
N ASN A 116 4.56 11.49 -21.69
CA ASN A 116 4.41 10.96 -20.33
C ASN A 116 3.11 10.16 -20.11
N VAL A 117 2.54 9.57 -21.17
CA VAL A 117 1.25 8.86 -21.11
C VAL A 117 1.46 7.38 -20.86
N LEU A 118 0.90 6.86 -19.77
CA LEU A 118 0.87 5.42 -19.52
C LEU A 118 -0.33 4.79 -20.25
N ARG A 119 -0.09 3.75 -21.07
CA ARG A 119 -1.17 2.96 -21.70
C ARG A 119 -1.09 1.52 -21.27
N CYS A 120 -2.17 1.00 -20.69
CA CYS A 120 -2.26 -0.38 -20.22
C CYS A 120 -3.23 -1.21 -21.07
N THR A 121 -2.94 -2.50 -21.21
CA THR A 121 -3.89 -3.48 -21.73
C THR A 121 -5.02 -3.72 -20.73
N LYS A 122 -6.10 -4.37 -21.16
CA LYS A 122 -7.22 -4.77 -20.29
C LYS A 122 -7.62 -6.21 -20.58
N VAL A 123 -6.89 -7.14 -19.96
CA VAL A 123 -6.94 -8.59 -20.20
C VAL A 123 -7.60 -9.35 -19.04
N GLY A 124 -7.69 -8.76 -17.85
CA GLY A 124 -8.36 -9.38 -16.71
C GLY A 124 -8.57 -8.44 -15.52
N GLN A 125 -9.39 -8.88 -14.55
CA GLN A 125 -9.68 -8.14 -13.32
C GLN A 125 -8.61 -8.33 -12.24
N MET A 126 -8.50 -7.32 -11.38
CA MET A 126 -7.52 -7.23 -10.31
C MET A 126 -7.93 -8.11 -9.13
N SER A 127 -7.01 -8.92 -8.61
CA SER A 127 -7.18 -9.58 -7.31
C SER A 127 -6.11 -9.11 -6.33
N ALA A 128 -6.48 -8.94 -5.06
CA ALA A 128 -5.53 -8.62 -4.00
C ALA A 128 -4.39 -9.64 -3.94
N LYS A 129 -4.69 -10.93 -4.19
CA LYS A 129 -3.69 -11.99 -4.24
C LYS A 129 -2.62 -11.73 -5.30
N ASN A 130 -3.01 -11.40 -6.54
CA ASN A 130 -2.06 -11.13 -7.61
C ASN A 130 -1.21 -9.90 -7.33
N MET A 131 -1.84 -8.81 -6.85
CA MET A 131 -1.13 -7.59 -6.52
C MET A 131 -0.06 -7.80 -5.44
N CYS A 132 -0.41 -8.56 -4.39
CA CYS A 132 0.40 -8.66 -3.17
C CYS A 132 1.45 -9.78 -3.19
N PHE A 133 1.30 -10.79 -4.05
CA PHE A 133 2.22 -11.94 -4.11
C PHE A 133 2.94 -12.12 -5.45
N LYS A 134 2.44 -11.58 -6.57
CA LYS A 134 3.08 -11.78 -7.89
C LYS A 134 4.33 -10.89 -8.06
N LYS A 135 5.30 -11.35 -8.86
CA LYS A 135 6.46 -10.55 -9.28
C LYS A 135 6.07 -9.75 -10.53
N HIS A 136 6.35 -8.45 -10.52
CA HIS A 136 5.82 -7.48 -11.51
C HIS A 136 6.86 -7.03 -12.56
N ARG A 137 7.83 -7.88 -12.91
CA ARG A 137 8.79 -7.60 -13.98
C ARG A 137 8.44 -8.48 -15.19
N LEU A 138 8.24 -7.86 -16.35
CA LEU A 138 8.22 -8.55 -17.64
C LEU A 138 9.69 -8.83 -17.97
N GLU A 139 10.08 -10.10 -17.99
CA GLU A 139 11.38 -10.54 -18.53
C GLU A 139 11.34 -10.52 -20.05
#